data_AF-A0A940W1I5-F1
#
_entry.id   AF-A0A940W1I5-F1
#
_cell.length_a   1.000
_cell.length_b   1.000
_cell.length_c   1.000
_cell.angle_alpha   90.00
_cell.angle_beta   90.00
_cell.angle_gamma   90.00
#
_symmetry.space_group_name_H-M   'P 1'
#
loop_
_entity.id
_entity.type
_entity.pdbx_description
1 polymer ?
#
loop_
_entity_poly.entity_id
_entity_poly.type
_entity_poly.pdbx_seq_one_letter_code
_entity_poly.pdbx_strand_id
1 'polypeptide(L)'
;MKKSLIFVLCLVVAFSLIAAGCGGKKEEPKKEEGKKISIKMSVTTPSDSSPWNIAAKKWAELVKERTKGRVEITTFPNEQLSSGNQQ
;
A
#
# COMPACT_ATOMS: atom_id res chain seq x y z
N MET A 1 -50.92 -20.28 27.66
CA MET A 1 -50.69 -18.83 27.39
C MET A 1 -49.49 -18.26 28.16
N LYS A 2 -49.38 -18.43 29.49
CA LYS A 2 -48.25 -17.91 30.31
C LYS A 2 -46.85 -18.42 29.92
N LYS A 3 -46.73 -19.71 29.55
CA LYS A 3 -45.46 -20.33 29.10
C LYS A 3 -45.05 -19.92 27.68
N SER A 4 -46.03 -19.60 26.84
CA SER A 4 -45.82 -19.16 25.45
C SER A 4 -45.47 -17.67 25.39
N LEU A 5 -45.98 -16.86 26.32
CA LEU A 5 -45.53 -15.46 26.50
C LEU A 5 -44.06 -15.35 26.89
N ILE A 6 -43.58 -16.22 27.79
CA ILE A 6 -42.16 -16.26 28.20
C ILE A 6 -41.27 -16.65 27.01
N PHE A 7 -41.71 -17.57 26.17
CA PHE A 7 -40.96 -18.02 25.01
C PHE A 7 -40.85 -16.93 23.93
N VAL A 8 -41.92 -16.17 23.70
CA VAL A 8 -41.94 -15.03 22.77
C VAL A 8 -41.08 -13.87 23.30
N LEU A 9 -41.10 -13.61 24.61
CA LEU A 9 -40.27 -12.57 25.23
C LEU A 9 -38.76 -12.87 25.10
N CYS A 10 -38.35 -14.12 25.33
CA CYS A 10 -36.96 -14.54 25.15
C CYS A 10 -36.50 -14.45 23.67
N LEU A 11 -37.39 -14.75 22.73
CA LEU A 11 -37.09 -14.66 21.29
C LEU A 11 -36.90 -13.19 20.83
N VAL A 12 -37.70 -12.27 21.37
CA VAL A 12 -37.61 -10.83 21.09
C VAL A 12 -36.32 -10.22 21.67
N VAL A 13 -35.91 -10.64 22.88
CA VAL A 13 -34.64 -10.21 23.49
C VAL A 13 -33.44 -10.74 22.69
N ALA A 14 -33.48 -12.00 22.24
CA ALA A 14 -32.42 -12.59 21.40
C ALA A 14 -32.30 -11.90 20.03
N PHE A 15 -33.41 -11.47 19.43
CA PHE A 15 -33.41 -10.76 18.15
C PHE A 15 -32.89 -9.31 18.28
N SER A 16 -33.09 -8.68 19.44
CA SER A 16 -32.59 -7.32 19.71
C SER A 16 -31.05 -7.24 19.84
N LEU A 17 -30.40 -8.34 20.25
CA LEU A 17 -28.93 -8.42 20.35
C LEU A 17 -28.25 -8.50 18.97
N ILE A 18 -28.96 -8.95 17.94
CA ILE A 18 -28.44 -9.03 16.56
C ILE A 18 -28.55 -7.67 15.86
N ALA A 19 -29.62 -6.90 16.15
CA ALA A 19 -29.85 -5.58 15.56
C ALA A 19 -28.93 -4.49 16.13
N ALA A 20 -28.49 -4.61 17.39
CA ALA A 20 -27.51 -3.69 17.99
C ALA A 20 -26.06 -3.97 17.54
N GLY A 21 -25.80 -5.10 16.87
CA GLY A 21 -24.46 -5.52 16.42
C GLY A 21 -24.09 -5.18 14.98
N CYS A 22 -25.00 -4.60 14.19
CA CYS A 22 -24.75 -4.28 12.77
C CYS A 22 -25.10 -2.83 12.38
N GLY A 23 -25.10 -1.92 13.37
CA GLY A 23 -25.21 -0.46 13.16
C GLY A 23 -23.84 0.25 13.15
N GLY A 24 -22.77 -0.47 13.47
CA GLY A 24 -21.42 0.01 13.25
C GLY A 24 -21.15 -0.05 11.75
N LYS A 25 -21.29 1.09 11.07
CA LYS A 25 -20.65 1.36 9.79
C LYS A 25 -19.17 1.05 10.01
N LYS A 26 -18.76 -0.20 9.74
CA LYS A 26 -17.37 -0.55 9.49
C LYS A 26 -17.03 0.29 8.28
N GLU A 27 -16.54 1.49 8.54
CA GLU A 27 -15.56 2.08 7.65
C GLU A 27 -14.53 0.98 7.47
N GLU A 28 -14.56 0.35 6.29
CA GLU A 28 -13.40 -0.37 5.82
C GLU A 28 -12.21 0.54 6.11
N PRO A 29 -11.13 0.05 6.72
CA PRO A 29 -9.97 0.87 6.96
C PRO A 29 -9.61 1.45 5.61
N LYS A 30 -9.84 2.76 5.44
CA LYS A 30 -9.49 3.49 4.25
C LYS A 30 -8.01 3.25 4.14
N LYS A 31 -7.64 2.34 3.23
CA LYS A 31 -6.26 1.97 3.00
C LYS A 31 -5.64 3.30 2.62
N GLU A 32 -4.93 3.91 3.56
CA GLU A 32 -4.11 5.06 3.25
C GLU A 32 -3.17 4.53 2.19
N GLU A 33 -3.48 4.83 0.93
CA GLU A 33 -2.54 4.67 -0.16
C GLU A 33 -1.42 5.63 0.20
N GLY A 34 -0.46 5.10 0.96
CA GLY A 34 0.69 5.85 1.43
C GLY A 34 1.27 6.56 0.24
N LYS A 35 1.38 7.89 0.35
CA LYS A 35 1.77 8.82 -0.69
C LYS A 35 2.81 8.19 -1.63
N LYS A 36 2.50 8.12 -2.93
CA LYS A 36 3.46 7.63 -3.94
C LYS A 36 4.69 8.54 -3.94
N ILE A 37 5.87 7.93 -3.84
CA ILE A 37 7.18 8.60 -3.83
C ILE A 37 7.86 8.26 -5.16
N SER A 38 8.22 9.29 -5.93
CA SER A 38 9.02 9.15 -7.15
C SER A 38 10.44 9.65 -6.88
N ILE A 39 11.42 8.80 -7.14
CA ILE A 39 12.84 9.07 -6.93
C ILE A 39 13.55 9.04 -8.28
N LYS A 40 14.32 10.08 -8.59
CA LYS A 40 15.22 10.10 -9.74
C LYS A 40 16.63 9.76 -9.24
N MET A 41 17.23 8.73 -9.80
CA MET A 41 18.56 8.24 -9.43
C MET A 41 19.53 8.47 -10.58
N SER A 42 20.60 9.23 -10.34
CA SER A 42 21.71 9.31 -11.29
C SER A 42 22.66 8.14 -11.07
N VAL A 43 23.13 7.54 -12.17
CA VAL A 43 24.12 6.46 -12.15
C VAL A 43 25.28 6.89 -13.03
N THR A 44 26.42 7.22 -12.43
CA THR A 44 27.63 7.62 -13.17
C THR A 44 28.31 6.39 -13.73
N THR A 45 27.91 6.02 -14.94
CA THR A 45 28.50 4.93 -15.70
C THR A 45 28.70 5.36 -17.15
N PRO A 46 29.69 4.82 -17.86
CA PRO A 46 29.95 5.17 -19.26
C PRO A 46 28.93 4.59 -20.25
N SER A 47 28.14 3.60 -19.83
CA SER A 47 27.13 2.97 -20.68
C SER A 47 25.96 2.41 -19.88
N ASP A 48 24.83 2.22 -20.56
CA ASP A 48 23.64 1.55 -20.04
C ASP A 48 23.87 0.08 -19.68
N SER A 49 24.86 -0.55 -20.31
CA SER A 49 25.26 -1.94 -20.08
C SER A 49 26.23 -2.12 -18.91
N SER A 50 26.63 -1.03 -18.25
CA SER A 50 27.47 -1.12 -17.06
C SER A 50 26.80 -1.99 -15.99
N PRO A 51 27.56 -2.89 -15.31
CA PRO A 51 27.04 -3.68 -14.19
C PRO A 51 26.35 -2.84 -13.12
N TRP A 52 26.81 -1.60 -12.91
CA TRP A 52 26.23 -0.65 -11.97
C TRP A 52 24.83 -0.17 -12.40
N ASN A 53 24.63 0.12 -13.68
CA ASN A 53 23.31 0.50 -14.19
C ASN A 53 22.33 -0.68 -14.16
N ILE A 54 22.82 -1.89 -14.44
CA ILE A 54 22.04 -3.12 -14.32
C ILE A 54 21.61 -3.34 -12.85
N ALA A 55 22.55 -3.17 -11.90
CA ALA A 55 22.25 -3.27 -10.48
C ALA A 55 21.25 -2.19 -10.02
N ALA A 56 21.39 -0.95 -10.49
CA ALA A 56 20.47 0.15 -10.17
C ALA A 56 19.04 -0.13 -10.68
N LYS A 57 18.91 -0.63 -11.92
CA LYS A 57 17.62 -1.07 -12.48
C LYS A 57 17.02 -2.20 -11.63
N LYS A 58 17.82 -3.20 -11.25
CA LYS A 58 17.34 -4.30 -10.41
C LYS A 58 16.89 -3.82 -9.04
N TRP A 59 17.62 -2.87 -8.46
CA TRP A 59 17.24 -2.25 -7.19
C TRP A 59 15.93 -1.47 -7.30
N ALA A 60 15.73 -0.69 -8.37
CA ALA A 60 14.48 0.02 -8.63
C ALA A 60 13.27 -0.93 -8.71
N GLU A 61 13.40 -2.07 -9.41
CA GLU A 61 12.38 -3.11 -9.47
C GLU A 61 12.05 -3.67 -8.07
N LEU A 62 13.09 -4.03 -7.33
CA LEU A 62 12.98 -4.61 -6.00
C LEU A 62 12.34 -3.65 -4.98
N VAL A 63 12.62 -2.36 -5.09
CA VAL A 63 11.98 -1.32 -4.28
C VAL A 63 10.50 -1.20 -4.64
N LYS A 64 10.17 -1.18 -5.93
CA LYS A 64 8.78 -1.14 -6.39
C LYS A 64 7.99 -2.34 -5.89
N GLU A 65 8.55 -3.54 -5.98
CA GLU A 65 7.93 -4.78 -5.50
C GLU A 65 7.71 -4.75 -3.98
N ARG A 66 8.76 -4.49 -3.20
CA ARG A 66 8.69 -4.51 -1.72
C ARG A 66 7.83 -3.39 -1.14
N THR A 67 7.75 -2.26 -1.84
CA THR A 67 6.90 -1.13 -1.42
C THR A 67 5.48 -1.23 -1.96
N LYS A 68 5.15 -2.28 -2.71
CA LYS A 68 3.84 -2.48 -3.38
C LYS A 68 3.49 -1.29 -4.28
N GLY A 69 4.48 -0.80 -5.03
CA GLY A 69 4.34 0.33 -5.95
C GLY A 69 4.27 1.70 -5.28
N ARG A 70 4.46 1.81 -3.96
CA ARG A 70 4.50 3.12 -3.28
C ARG A 70 5.76 3.92 -3.61
N VAL A 71 6.88 3.25 -3.89
CA VAL A 71 8.12 3.91 -4.29
C VAL A 71 8.46 3.50 -5.71
N GLU A 72 8.63 4.49 -6.58
CA GLU A 72 9.06 4.31 -7.97
C GLU A 72 10.38 5.03 -8.18
N ILE A 73 11.34 4.33 -8.78
CA ILE A 73 12.69 4.82 -8.99
C ILE A 73 12.99 4.82 -10.48
N THR A 74 13.39 5.97 -11.01
CA THR A 74 13.82 6.13 -12.40
C THR A 74 15.33 6.34 -12.44
N THR A 75 16.05 5.43 -13.08
CA THR A 75 17.50 5.46 -13.22
C THR A 75 17.92 6.24 -14.47
N PHE A 76 18.86 7.17 -14.30
CA PHE A 76 19.42 8.01 -15.34
C PHE A 76 20.94 7.78 -15.42
N PRO A 77 21.41 6.98 -16.37
CA PRO A 77 22.84 6.72 -16.57
C PRO A 77 23.54 7.94 -17.20
N ASN A 78 24.87 7.85 -17.38
CA ASN A 78 25.69 8.84 -18.10
C ASN A 78 25.52 10.28 -17.58
N GLU A 79 25.35 10.47 -16.27
CA GLU A 79 25.30 11.81 -15.65
C GLU A 79 24.19 12.73 -16.20
N GLN A 80 23.14 12.14 -16.78
CA GLN A 80 22.04 12.88 -17.43
C GLN A 80 21.31 13.86 -16.49
N LEU A 81 21.35 13.62 -15.18
CA LEU A 81 20.73 14.50 -14.19
C LEU A 81 21.68 15.52 -13.59
N SER A 82 22.98 15.22 -13.54
CA SER A 82 23.98 16.09 -12.93
C SER A 82 24.63 17.03 -13.93
N SER A 83 24.42 16.83 -15.24
CA SER A 83 25.14 17.56 -16.30
C SER A 83 26.66 17.49 -16.12
N GLY A 84 27.19 16.41 -15.53
CA GLY A 84 28.61 16.27 -15.20
C GLY A 84 29.05 16.86 -13.85
N ASN A 85 28.14 17.37 -13.03
CA ASN A 85 28.45 17.91 -11.71
C ASN A 85 28.16 16.88 -10.60
N GLN A 86 29.11 16.00 -10.30
CA GLN A 86 29.10 15.20 -9.08
C GLN A 86 29.51 16.11 -7.91
N GLN A 87 28.55 16.67 -7.18
CA GLN A 87 28.76 17.33 -5.88
C GLN A 87 28.15 16.46 -4.78
#